data_AF-A0A6J4M094-F1
#
_entry.id   AF-A0A6J4M094-F1
#
_cell.length_a   1.000
_cell.length_b   1.000
_cell.length_c   1.000
_cell.angle_alpha   90.00
_cell.angle_beta   90.00
_cell.angle_gamma   90.00
#
_symmetry.space_group_name_H-M   'P 1'
#
loop_
_entity.id
_entity.type
_entity.pdbx_description
1 polymer ?
#
loop_
_entity_poly.entity_id
_entity_poly.type
_entity_poly.pdbx_seq_one_letter_code
_entity_poly.pdbx_strand_id
1 'polypeptide(L)' 'MNFAIHVGLFSATNSGLWFVHNLQKADWPWAISVTGGWALVVLAHAIYHFAIADYSPLTKDSG' A
#
# COMPACT_ATOMS: atom_id res chain seq x y z
N MET A 1 6.53 8.43 1.06
CA MET A 1 5.37 8.26 1.97
C MET A 1 5.74 7.22 3.01
N ASN A 2 5.36 7.40 4.28
CA ASN A 2 5.51 6.36 5.32
C ASN A 2 4.64 5.14 4.96
N PHE A 3 5.20 3.93 5.06
CA PHE A 3 4.49 2.67 4.81
C PHE A 3 3.15 2.57 5.55
N ALA A 4 3.11 2.95 6.83
CA ALA A 4 1.87 2.91 7.62
C ALA A 4 0.79 3.83 7.04
N ILE A 5 1.18 5.02 6.58
CA ILE A 5 0.26 5.96 5.91
C ILE A 5 -0.22 5.38 4.57
N HIS A 6 0.65 4.69 3.84
CA HIS A 6 0.27 4.07 2.57
C HIS A 6 -0.77 2.96 2.76
N VAL A 7 -0.56 2.09 3.74
CA VAL A 7 -1.50 1.02 4.11
C VAL A 7 -2.82 1.61 4.60
N GLY A 8 -2.77 2.67 5.42
CA GLY A 8 -3.95 3.37 5.92
C GLY A 8 -4.79 3.98 4.79
N LEU A 9 -4.14 4.67 3.85
CA LEU A 9 -4.80 5.25 2.68
C LEU A 9 -5.41 4.16 1.79
N PHE A 10 -4.64 3.10 1.49
CA PHE A 10 -5.14 1.95 0.74
C PHE A 10 -6.40 1.37 1.40
N SER A 11 -6.36 1.14 2.71
CA SER A 11 -7.47 0.53 3.45
C SER A 11 -8.71 1.44 3.47
N ALA A 12 -8.54 2.71 3.81
CA ALA A 12 -9.64 3.67 3.89
C ALA A 12 -10.31 3.89 2.53
N THR A 13 -9.53 4.10 1.46
CA THR A 13 -10.06 4.36 0.13
C THR A 13 -10.72 3.12 -0.47
N ASN A 14 -10.09 1.95 -0.40
CA ASN A 14 -10.68 0.73 -0.96
C ASN A 14 -11.91 0.29 -0.16
N SER A 15 -11.92 0.42 1.17
CA SER A 15 -13.11 0.13 1.97
C SER A 15 -14.28 1.02 1.59
N GLY A 16 -14.06 2.34 1.46
CA GLY A 16 -15.09 3.28 1.00
C GLY A 16 -15.60 2.97 -0.41
N LEU A 17 -14.69 2.69 -1.34
CA LEU A 17 -15.03 2.31 -2.72
C LEU A 17 -15.93 1.07 -2.74
N TRP A 18 -15.53 0.00 -2.04
CA TRP A 18 -16.28 -1.25 -2.01
C TRP A 18 -17.59 -1.14 -1.22
N PHE A 19 -17.65 -0.30 -0.19
CA PHE A 19 -18.92 0.01 0.49
C PHE A 19 -19.94 0.62 -0.48
N VAL A 20 -19.55 1.66 -1.23
CA VAL A 20 -20.44 2.32 -2.19
C VAL A 20 -20.80 1.39 -3.35
N HIS A 21 -19.82 0.62 -3.84
CA HIS A 21 -20.04 -0.40 -4.86
C HIS A 21 -21.17 -1.37 -4.47
N ASN A 22 -21.12 -1.89 -3.24
CA ASN A 22 -22.15 -2.79 -2.71
C ASN A 22 -23.49 -2.07 -2.49
N LEU A 23 -23.46 -0.86 -1.95
CA LEU A 23 -24.67 -0.06 -1.69
C LEU A 23 -25.45 0.23 -2.98
N GLN A 24 -24.74 0.54 -4.05
CA GLN A 24 -25.32 0.88 -5.35
C GLN A 24 -25.58 -0.35 -6.23
N LYS A 25 -25.15 -1.55 -5.81
CA LYS A 25 -25.07 -2.75 -6.67
C LYS A 25 -24.41 -2.42 -8.02
N ALA A 26 -23.36 -1.60 -7.96
CA ALA A 26 -22.62 -1.21 -9.14
C ALA A 26 -21.88 -2.41 -9.73
N ASP A 27 -21.63 -2.39 -11.03
CA ASP A 27 -20.79 -3.37 -11.71
C ASP A 27 -19.61 -2.63 -12.34
N TRP A 28 -18.61 -2.31 -11.51
CA TRP A 28 -17.43 -1.56 -11.92
C TRP A 28 -16.26 -2.51 -12.13
N PRO A 29 -16.03 -3.02 -13.36
CA PRO A 29 -14.96 -3.98 -13.63
C PRO A 29 -13.56 -3.41 -13.34
N TRP A 30 -13.41 -2.09 -13.41
CA TRP A 30 -12.16 -1.41 -13.09
C TRP A 30 -11.83 -1.44 -11.59
N ALA A 31 -12.82 -1.57 -10.70
CA ALA A 31 -12.60 -1.55 -9.25
C ALA A 31 -11.68 -2.69 -8.78
N ILE A 32 -11.88 -3.89 -9.34
CA ILE A 32 -11.03 -5.07 -9.08
C ILE A 32 -9.59 -4.79 -9.50
N SER A 33 -9.40 -4.25 -10.71
CA SER A 33 -8.06 -3.97 -11.24
C SER A 33 -7.35 -2.88 -10.44
N VAL A 34 -8.06 -1.84 -10.02
CA VAL A 34 -7.49 -0.76 -9.20
C VAL A 34 -7.14 -1.25 -7.80
N THR A 35 -8.05 -1.95 -7.10
CA THR A 35 -7.77 -2.51 -5.78
C THR A 35 -6.63 -3.52 -5.83
N GLY A 36 -6.63 -4.43 -6.80
CA GLY A 36 -5.59 -5.44 -6.97
C GLY A 36 -4.23 -4.85 -7.33
N GLY A 37 -4.20 -3.94 -8.32
CA GLY A 37 -2.98 -3.25 -8.71
C GLY A 37 -2.38 -2.43 -7.57
N TRP A 38 -3.20 -1.70 -6.82
CA TRP A 38 -2.73 -0.95 -5.67
C TRP A 38 -2.26 -1.86 -4.53
N ALA A 39 -2.93 -2.99 -4.29
CA ALA A 39 -2.48 -3.99 -3.30
C ALA A 39 -1.07 -4.52 -3.62
N LEU A 40 -0.76 -4.76 -4.90
CA LEU A 40 0.58 -5.13 -5.35
C LEU A 40 1.61 -4.04 -5.05
N VAL A 41 1.26 -2.77 -5.25
CA VAL A 41 2.16 -1.64 -4.93
C VAL A 41 2.40 -1.55 -3.42
N VAL A 42 1.37 -1.73 -2.58
CA VAL A 42 1.52 -1.76 -1.12
C VAL A 42 2.40 -2.94 -0.70
N LEU A 43 2.22 -4.11 -1.31
CA LEU A 43 3.04 -5.29 -1.05
C LEU A 43 4.50 -5.04 -1.44
N ALA A 44 4.76 -4.46 -2.61
CA ALA A 44 6.11 -4.11 -3.04
C ALA A 44 6.77 -3.12 -2.07
N HIS A 45 6.02 -2.13 -1.58
CA HIS A 45 6.49 -1.19 -0.56
C HIS A 45 6.82 -1.90 0.77
N ALA A 46 6.01 -2.89 1.17
CA ALA A 46 6.28 -3.71 2.34
C ALA A 46 7.59 -4.50 2.18
N ILE A 47 7.76 -5.19 1.04
CA ILE A 47 8.98 -5.97 0.74
C ILE A 47 10.21 -5.07 0.79
N TYR A 48 10.14 -3.88 0.18
CA TYR A 48 11.25 -2.94 0.20
C TYR A 48 11.68 -2.60 1.64
N HIS A 49 10.74 -2.24 2.51
CA HIS A 49 11.07 -1.88 3.89
C HIS A 49 11.53 -3.05 4.75
N PHE A 50 10.91 -4.21 4.63
CA PHE A 50 11.16 -5.33 5.55
C PHE A 50 12.25 -6.29 5.10
N ALA A 51 12.51 -6.38 3.80
CA ALA A 51 13.46 -7.35 3.25
C ALA A 51 14.69 -6.70 2.61
N ILE A 52 14.59 -5.47 2.10
CA ILE A 52 15.65 -4.87 1.27
C ILE A 52 16.35 -3.72 1.97
N ALA A 53 15.59 -2.84 2.62
CA ALA A 53 16.14 -1.61 3.15
C ALA A 53 17.06 -1.88 4.36
N ASP A 54 18.32 -1.50 4.20
CA ASP A 54 19.29 -1.44 5.28
C ASP A 54 19.36 -0.01 5.82
N TYR A 55 18.99 0.16 7.08
CA TYR A 55 19.02 1.44 7.79
C TYR A 55 20.13 1.49 8.84
N SER A 56 21.09 0.57 8.78
CA SER A 56 22.26 0.64 9.63
C SER A 56 23.01 1.95 9.41
N PRO A 57 23.39 2.66 10.48
CA PRO A 57 24.20 3.86 10.35
C PRO A 57 25.52 3.48 9.67
N LEU A 58 25.98 4.31 8.73
CA LEU A 58 27.31 4.18 8.17
C LEU A 58 28.31 4.20 9.34
N THR A 59 29.14 3.16 9.45
CA THR A 59 30.22 3.11 10.43
C THR A 59 31.06 4.36 10.21
N LYS A 60 30.99 5.31 11.15
CA LYS A 60 31.87 6.46 11.14
C LYS A 60 33.19 5.92 11.67
N ASP A 61 34.10 5.57 10.77
CA ASP A 61 35.48 5.28 11.14
C ASP A 61 36.04 6.56 11.78
N SER A 62 35.91 6.65 13.10
CA SER A 62 36.54 7.68 13.91
C SER A 62 38.02 7.32 14.04
N GLY A 63 38.79 7.72 13.02
CA GLY A 63 40.25 7.82 13.08
C GLY A 63 40.72 9.00 13.92
#